data_AF-A0A651GJH4-F1
#
_entry.id   AF-A0A651GJH4-F1
#
_cell.length_a   1.000
_cell.length_b   1.000
_cell.length_c   1.000
_cell.angle_alpha   90.00
_cell.angle_beta   90.00
_cell.angle_gamma   90.00
#
_symmetry.space_group_name_H-M   'P 1'
#
loop_
_entity.id
_entity.type
_entity.pdbx_description
1 polymer ?
#
loop_
_entity_poly.entity_id
_entity_poly.type
_entity_poly.pdbx_seq_one_letter_code
_entity_poly.pdbx_strand_id
1 'polypeptide(L)'
;MGHLGLGGEPQPVARSAHPGRRDTRGRRRRGRTGGGRLGWRGPGRVSADGCGDPDGCRVPDPDDVDLRRLPSVILSARTPLRRGHKSRYRAQEAVPARPDLPPVTQMSRFAPVRGQAHVYVARREIAALLESAFHSLVPDSPRIHWPQLVHWSLSHVTLRRDVRLVDLRDPALTALGLDRDQLVASDPAHYPCTRPWAERLVGRHIGGKPTVGLLWHSRQAEIHAEQGVRPLLADVLVGEQAEVAVLWPTTRQHLLTAEGTPTPLSTGRGLALVQDLANLLGAPPPLNGPANH
;
A
#
# COMPACT_ATOMS: atom_id res chain seq x y z
N MET A 1 -27.14 1.88 -55.17
CA MET A 1 -28.42 1.17 -54.93
C MET A 1 -28.24 -0.24 -55.47
N GLY A 2 -28.56 -1.28 -54.72
CA GLY A 2 -28.23 -2.67 -55.09
C GLY A 2 -29.34 -3.66 -54.75
N HIS A 3 -29.43 -4.74 -55.53
CA HIS A 3 -30.31 -5.89 -55.27
C HIS A 3 -29.73 -6.81 -54.18
N LEU A 4 -30.62 -7.48 -53.46
CA LEU A 4 -30.58 -8.85 -52.89
C LEU A 4 -31.71 -8.94 -51.84
N GLY A 5 -32.34 -10.09 -51.56
CA GLY A 5 -32.23 -11.39 -52.22
C GLY A 5 -32.58 -12.55 -51.27
N LEU A 6 -33.68 -13.25 -51.54
CA LEU A 6 -34.12 -14.51 -50.90
C LEU A 6 -34.54 -14.43 -49.42
N GLY A 7 -35.21 -15.50 -48.95
CA GLY A 7 -35.67 -15.71 -47.58
C GLY A 7 -35.66 -17.19 -47.21
N GLY A 8 -36.10 -17.53 -45.99
CA GLY A 8 -36.16 -18.91 -45.48
C GLY A 8 -37.07 -19.03 -44.25
N GLU A 9 -37.66 -20.22 -44.06
CA GLU A 9 -38.70 -20.49 -43.05
C GLU A 9 -38.16 -20.85 -41.64
N PRO A 10 -39.00 -20.73 -40.59
CA PRO A 10 -38.64 -21.09 -39.21
C PRO A 10 -38.96 -22.55 -38.85
N GLN A 11 -38.21 -23.14 -37.90
CA GLN A 11 -38.61 -24.35 -37.17
C GLN A 11 -38.15 -24.34 -35.70
N PRO A 12 -39.03 -24.76 -34.78
CA PRO A 12 -38.65 -25.34 -33.48
C PRO A 12 -39.42 -26.66 -33.14
N VAL A 13 -39.13 -27.20 -31.94
CA VAL A 13 -39.89 -28.20 -31.12
C VAL A 13 -39.33 -29.64 -31.03
N ALA A 14 -38.67 -29.93 -29.89
CA ALA A 14 -38.45 -31.22 -29.19
C ALA A 14 -37.83 -30.92 -27.80
N ARG A 15 -38.03 -31.57 -26.63
CA ARG A 15 -38.91 -32.67 -26.13
C ARG A 15 -38.66 -34.07 -26.71
N SER A 16 -38.35 -35.14 -25.95
CA SER A 16 -38.15 -35.38 -24.48
C SER A 16 -37.16 -36.60 -24.30
N ALA A 17 -36.93 -37.32 -23.18
CA ALA A 17 -37.56 -37.47 -21.86
C ALA A 17 -36.61 -38.12 -20.79
N HIS A 18 -37.13 -38.42 -19.59
CA HIS A 18 -36.61 -39.34 -18.55
C HIS A 18 -37.04 -40.81 -18.83
N PRO A 19 -36.60 -41.90 -18.13
CA PRO A 19 -36.27 -41.98 -16.68
C PRO A 19 -35.13 -42.95 -16.24
N GLY A 20 -34.92 -43.11 -14.92
CA GLY A 20 -34.13 -44.23 -14.37
C GLY A 20 -33.80 -44.16 -12.86
N ARG A 21 -34.60 -44.79 -11.99
CA ARG A 21 -34.25 -45.04 -10.58
C ARG A 21 -33.44 -46.34 -10.41
N ARG A 22 -32.50 -46.37 -9.47
CA ARG A 22 -32.27 -47.53 -8.57
C ARG A 22 -31.58 -47.08 -7.27
N ASP A 23 -31.81 -47.85 -6.21
CA ASP A 23 -31.36 -47.61 -4.83
C ASP A 23 -30.72 -48.90 -4.27
N THR A 24 -29.53 -48.79 -3.68
CA THR A 24 -28.91 -49.88 -2.90
C THR A 24 -28.05 -49.32 -1.77
N ARG A 25 -28.38 -49.72 -0.52
CA ARG A 25 -27.53 -49.48 0.66
C ARG A 25 -26.36 -50.46 0.69
N GLY A 26 -25.13 -49.97 0.83
CA GLY A 26 -23.92 -50.78 1.05
C GLY A 26 -23.15 -50.32 2.29
N ARG A 27 -22.71 -51.25 3.16
CA ARG A 27 -22.15 -50.93 4.49
C ARG A 27 -20.81 -51.65 4.73
N ARG A 28 -19.84 -50.91 5.30
CA ARG A 28 -18.62 -51.33 6.05
C ARG A 28 -17.28 -51.52 5.32
N ARG A 29 -16.25 -51.05 6.06
CA ARG A 29 -14.87 -51.57 6.26
C ARG A 29 -13.75 -51.25 5.25
N ARG A 30 -12.90 -50.31 5.69
CA ARG A 30 -11.41 -50.37 5.77
C ARG A 30 -10.66 -51.09 4.63
N GLY A 31 -10.15 -50.32 3.68
CA GLY A 31 -8.89 -50.60 2.96
C GLY A 31 -7.90 -49.45 3.20
N ARG A 32 -6.64 -49.74 3.57
CA ARG A 32 -5.62 -48.74 3.94
C ARG A 32 -4.31 -49.01 3.19
N THR A 33 -4.20 -48.56 1.94
CA THR A 33 -2.98 -48.69 1.12
C THR A 33 -2.92 -47.67 -0.02
N GLY A 34 -1.77 -47.00 -0.16
CA GLY A 34 -1.32 -46.36 -1.41
C GLY A 34 -1.91 -44.98 -1.74
N GLY A 35 -1.18 -44.21 -2.56
CA GLY A 35 -1.72 -43.01 -3.24
C GLY A 35 -1.61 -41.68 -2.50
N GLY A 36 -0.66 -41.52 -1.58
CA GLY A 36 -0.39 -40.26 -0.89
C GLY A 36 0.18 -39.17 -1.82
N ARG A 37 -0.65 -38.56 -2.67
CA ARG A 37 -0.32 -37.28 -3.30
C ARG A 37 -0.19 -36.24 -2.18
N LEU A 38 1.02 -35.70 -1.97
CA LEU A 38 1.20 -34.52 -1.15
C LEU A 38 0.55 -33.33 -1.85
N GLY A 39 -0.75 -33.13 -1.57
CA GLY A 39 -1.42 -31.88 -1.90
C GLY A 39 -0.70 -30.75 -1.17
N TRP A 40 -0.13 -29.83 -1.93
CA TRP A 40 0.59 -28.67 -1.42
C TRP A 40 -0.38 -27.83 -0.59
N ARG A 41 -0.30 -27.93 0.73
CA ARG A 41 -1.01 -27.01 1.63
C ARG A 41 -0.25 -25.70 1.54
N GLY A 42 -0.83 -24.73 0.82
CA GLY A 42 -0.26 -23.39 0.75
C GLY A 42 -0.17 -22.74 2.14
N PRO A 43 0.64 -21.68 2.29
CA PRO A 43 0.81 -20.96 3.55
C PRO A 43 -0.53 -20.47 4.12
N GLY A 44 -0.56 -20.26 5.43
CA GLY A 44 -1.77 -19.92 6.16
C GLY A 44 -2.32 -18.56 5.73
N ARG A 45 -3.50 -18.55 5.10
CA ARG A 45 -4.25 -17.31 4.84
C ARG A 45 -4.85 -16.77 6.14
N VAL A 46 -4.02 -16.14 6.96
CA VAL A 46 -4.44 -15.44 8.18
C VAL A 46 -4.77 -13.99 7.81
N SER A 47 -6.05 -13.71 7.58
CA SER A 47 -6.51 -12.33 7.50
C SER A 47 -6.55 -11.71 8.90
N ALA A 48 -5.97 -10.51 9.05
CA ALA A 48 -5.93 -9.79 10.32
C ALA A 48 -7.24 -9.04 10.60
N ASP A 49 -7.56 -8.87 11.88
CA ASP A 49 -8.77 -8.16 12.34
C ASP A 49 -8.94 -6.80 11.66
N GLY A 50 -10.11 -6.60 11.04
CA GLY A 50 -10.48 -5.38 10.35
C GLY A 50 -10.02 -5.27 8.89
N CYS A 51 -9.46 -6.34 8.29
CA CYS A 51 -9.27 -6.41 6.83
C CYS A 51 -10.60 -6.22 6.09
N GLY A 52 -10.63 -5.33 5.08
CA GLY A 52 -11.83 -5.01 4.31
C GLY A 52 -12.24 -6.07 3.29
N ASP A 53 -11.33 -6.98 2.96
CA ASP A 53 -11.56 -8.15 2.11
C ASP A 53 -10.67 -9.30 2.63
N PRO A 54 -11.19 -10.17 3.51
CA PRO A 54 -10.40 -11.25 4.10
C PRO A 54 -10.20 -12.43 3.15
N ASP A 55 -11.14 -12.69 2.24
CA ASP A 55 -11.12 -13.84 1.33
C ASP A 55 -10.20 -13.61 0.12
N GLY A 56 -10.20 -12.38 -0.43
CA GLY A 56 -9.28 -11.97 -1.49
C GLY A 56 -7.85 -11.67 -1.01
N CYS A 57 -7.65 -11.46 0.30
CA CYS A 57 -6.36 -11.06 0.87
C CYS A 57 -5.20 -11.97 0.43
N ARG A 58 -4.17 -11.35 -0.15
CA ARG A 58 -2.93 -12.00 -0.62
C ARG A 58 -1.74 -11.84 0.32
N VAL A 59 -1.90 -11.06 1.40
CA VAL A 59 -0.83 -10.77 2.36
C VAL A 59 -0.51 -12.04 3.16
N PRO A 60 0.72 -12.58 3.09
CA PRO A 60 1.11 -13.74 3.88
C PRO A 60 1.28 -13.38 5.35
N ASP A 61 1.16 -14.38 6.24
CA ASP A 61 1.57 -14.21 7.64
C ASP A 61 3.10 -13.97 7.70
N PRO A 62 3.59 -12.95 8.43
CA PRO A 62 5.02 -12.72 8.60
C PRO A 62 5.78 -13.87 9.29
N ASP A 63 5.10 -14.78 9.98
CA ASP A 63 5.71 -15.95 10.63
C ASP A 63 5.87 -17.15 9.69
N ASP A 64 5.13 -17.19 8.56
CA ASP A 64 5.34 -18.16 7.47
C ASP A 64 6.58 -17.81 6.59
N VAL A 65 7.19 -16.64 6.81
CA VAL A 65 8.33 -16.14 6.01
C VAL A 65 9.61 -16.04 6.84
N ASP A 66 10.75 -16.47 6.27
CA ASP A 66 12.05 -16.29 6.93
C ASP A 66 12.55 -14.83 6.85
N LEU A 67 12.03 -13.99 7.75
CA LEU A 67 12.42 -12.59 7.96
C LEU A 67 13.90 -12.38 8.37
N ARG A 68 14.74 -13.42 8.42
CA ARG A 68 16.21 -13.30 8.54
C ARG A 68 16.88 -13.14 7.16
N ARG A 69 16.21 -13.54 6.08
CA ARG A 69 16.68 -13.42 4.68
C ARG A 69 16.45 -12.02 4.10
N LEU A 70 15.70 -11.17 4.80
CA LEU A 70 15.50 -9.77 4.42
C LEU A 70 16.82 -8.98 4.43
N PRO A 71 17.17 -8.27 3.34
CA PRO A 71 18.28 -7.34 3.33
C PRO A 71 17.98 -6.07 4.16
N SER A 72 19.01 -5.28 4.42
CA SER A 72 18.85 -3.95 5.03
C SER A 72 19.76 -2.93 4.37
N VAL A 73 19.19 -1.74 4.14
CA VAL A 73 19.81 -0.61 3.46
C VAL A 73 20.11 0.50 4.47
N ILE A 74 21.10 1.35 4.17
CA ILE A 74 21.38 2.56 4.95
C ILE A 74 20.90 3.77 4.16
N LEU A 75 20.07 4.62 4.77
CA LEU A 75 19.91 6.01 4.32
C LEU A 75 20.83 6.88 5.17
N SER A 76 21.72 7.62 4.52
CA SER A 76 22.80 8.36 5.18
C SER A 76 22.32 9.61 5.90
N ALA A 77 23.14 10.10 6.84
CA ALA A 77 22.97 11.41 7.44
C ALA A 77 22.91 12.51 6.36
N ARG A 78 22.02 13.49 6.55
CA ARG A 78 21.74 14.60 5.63
C ARG A 78 21.11 14.19 4.29
N THR A 79 20.64 12.95 4.13
CA THR A 79 19.77 12.61 2.97
C THR A 79 18.51 13.50 3.00
N PRO A 80 18.24 14.27 1.94
CA PRO A 80 17.05 15.10 1.84
C PRO A 80 15.83 14.24 1.54
N LEU A 81 14.74 14.54 2.23
CA LEU A 81 13.49 13.80 2.19
C LEU A 81 12.30 14.77 2.23
N ARG A 82 11.12 14.22 1.96
CA ARG A 82 9.84 14.93 1.92
C ARG A 82 8.83 14.20 2.78
N ARG A 83 7.97 14.96 3.46
CA ARG A 83 6.93 14.42 4.35
C ARG A 83 5.64 15.20 4.18
N GLY A 84 4.58 14.54 3.71
CA GLY A 84 3.23 15.00 3.99
C GLY A 84 2.83 14.61 5.42
N HIS A 85 2.23 15.53 6.16
CA HIS A 85 1.74 15.29 7.52
C HIS A 85 0.53 16.15 7.85
N LYS A 86 -0.26 15.73 8.85
CA LYS A 86 -1.32 16.58 9.39
C LYS A 86 -0.69 17.79 10.07
N SER A 87 -1.18 18.99 9.80
CA SER A 87 -0.57 20.27 10.21
C SER A 87 -0.52 20.50 11.72
N ARG A 88 -1.25 19.70 12.50
CA ARG A 88 -1.16 19.65 13.98
C ARG A 88 0.16 19.07 14.51
N TYR A 89 0.96 18.42 13.65
CA TYR A 89 2.28 17.90 13.97
C TYR A 89 3.35 18.77 13.31
N ARG A 90 4.49 18.98 13.97
CA ARG A 90 5.65 19.67 13.37
C ARG A 90 6.33 18.78 12.32
N ALA A 91 7.04 19.41 11.38
CA ALA A 91 7.73 18.76 10.26
C ALA A 91 8.59 17.53 10.65
N GLN A 92 9.31 17.62 11.76
CA GLN A 92 10.20 16.58 12.31
C GLN A 92 9.56 15.70 13.40
N GLU A 93 8.30 15.95 13.76
CA GLU A 93 7.61 15.30 14.87
C GLU A 93 6.97 13.97 14.46
N ALA A 94 7.27 12.89 15.18
CA ALA A 94 6.66 11.59 14.97
C ALA A 94 5.17 11.60 15.27
N VAL A 95 4.37 10.89 14.47
CA VAL A 95 3.00 10.55 14.86
C VAL A 95 3.12 9.63 16.08
N PRO A 96 2.63 10.05 17.27
CA PRO A 96 2.83 9.28 18.49
C PRO A 96 2.06 7.96 18.43
N ALA A 97 2.57 6.96 19.15
CA ALA A 97 1.83 5.73 19.38
C ALA A 97 0.46 6.06 20.01
N ARG A 98 -0.61 5.52 19.41
CA ARG A 98 -1.99 5.71 19.86
C ARG A 98 -2.57 4.37 20.30
N PRO A 99 -2.29 3.90 21.54
CA PRO A 99 -2.84 2.66 22.07
C PRO A 99 -4.35 2.77 22.40
N ASP A 100 -4.88 3.98 22.35
CA ASP A 100 -6.24 4.43 22.63
C ASP A 100 -7.20 4.36 21.44
N LEU A 101 -6.69 4.38 20.19
CA LEU A 101 -7.52 4.53 19.00
C LEU A 101 -7.79 3.19 18.29
N PRO A 102 -9.04 2.92 17.85
CA PRO A 102 -9.35 1.75 17.04
C PRO A 102 -8.51 1.68 15.77
N PRO A 103 -8.01 0.50 15.35
CA PRO A 103 -7.13 0.35 14.18
C PRO A 103 -7.72 0.88 12.86
N VAL A 104 -9.04 0.98 12.77
CA VAL A 104 -9.78 1.54 11.62
C VAL A 104 -9.52 3.04 11.42
N THR A 105 -9.12 3.78 12.46
CA THR A 105 -8.96 5.25 12.39
C THR A 105 -7.63 5.73 11.80
N GLN A 106 -6.69 4.80 11.51
CA GLN A 106 -5.36 5.09 10.98
C GLN A 106 -4.94 4.03 9.95
N MET A 107 -5.60 4.00 8.78
CA MET A 107 -5.39 3.01 7.73
C MET A 107 -4.16 3.30 6.86
N SER A 108 -2.95 3.15 7.42
CA SER A 108 -1.71 3.10 6.65
C SER A 108 -1.10 1.70 6.65
N ARG A 109 -0.31 1.37 5.62
CA ARG A 109 0.23 0.02 5.37
C ARG A 109 1.03 -0.54 6.55
N PHE A 110 1.98 0.24 7.09
CA PHE A 110 2.91 -0.20 8.13
C PHE A 110 2.75 0.56 9.47
N ALA A 111 1.59 1.18 9.70
CA ALA A 111 1.26 1.84 10.96
C ALA A 111 -0.27 1.98 11.17
N PRO A 112 -0.77 2.10 12.42
CA PRO A 112 -0.02 2.11 13.67
C PRO A 112 0.58 0.74 14.02
N VAL A 113 1.66 0.77 14.81
CA VAL A 113 2.21 -0.38 15.54
C VAL A 113 2.02 -0.10 17.03
N ARG A 114 1.64 -1.11 17.82
CA ARG A 114 1.36 -0.91 19.25
C ARG A 114 2.57 -0.35 20.00
N GLY A 115 2.40 0.79 20.66
CA GLY A 115 3.45 1.45 21.44
C GLY A 115 4.54 2.18 20.63
N GLN A 116 4.55 2.06 19.29
CA GLN A 116 5.60 2.62 18.44
C GLN A 116 5.14 3.88 17.70
N ALA A 117 5.88 4.98 17.87
CA ALA A 117 5.70 6.22 17.10
C ALA A 117 6.24 6.04 15.66
N HIS A 118 5.68 6.75 14.69
CA HIS A 118 6.04 6.57 13.28
C HIS A 118 6.13 7.88 12.48
N VAL A 119 6.94 7.87 11.42
CA VAL A 119 7.00 8.93 10.40
C VAL A 119 7.11 8.30 9.02
N TYR A 120 6.20 8.64 8.10
CA TYR A 120 6.40 8.38 6.67
C TYR A 120 7.23 9.51 6.04
N VAL A 121 8.20 9.15 5.20
CA VAL A 121 9.07 10.06 4.44
C VAL A 121 9.32 9.48 3.05
N ALA A 122 9.50 10.32 2.03
CA ALA A 122 9.84 9.91 0.67
C ALA A 122 11.00 10.72 0.09
N ARG A 123 11.57 10.26 -1.03
CA ARG A 123 12.53 11.07 -1.81
C ARG A 123 11.87 12.27 -2.49
N ARG A 124 10.63 12.12 -2.96
CA ARG A 124 9.88 13.13 -3.73
C ARG A 124 8.60 13.58 -3.04
N GLU A 125 8.16 14.78 -3.42
CA GLU A 125 7.00 15.45 -2.84
C GLU A 125 5.71 14.72 -3.17
N ILE A 126 5.53 14.33 -4.44
CA ILE A 126 4.38 13.54 -4.89
C ILE A 126 4.33 12.19 -4.15
N ALA A 127 5.44 11.43 -4.11
CA ALA A 127 5.50 10.15 -3.37
C ALA A 127 5.19 10.31 -1.87
N ALA A 128 5.66 11.39 -1.23
CA ALA A 128 5.32 11.70 0.16
C ALA A 128 3.82 11.97 0.35
N LEU A 129 3.19 12.70 -0.58
CA LEU A 129 1.76 13.00 -0.54
C LEU A 129 0.90 11.78 -0.87
N LEU A 130 1.30 10.96 -1.84
CA LEU A 130 0.60 9.73 -2.23
C LEU A 130 0.60 8.68 -1.10
N GLU A 131 1.70 8.50 -0.36
CA GLU A 131 1.72 7.56 0.78
C GLU A 131 1.20 8.19 2.10
N SER A 132 1.06 9.52 2.21
CA SER A 132 0.57 10.16 3.44
C SER A 132 -0.87 10.70 3.34
N ALA A 133 -1.12 11.64 2.43
CA ALA A 133 -2.38 12.37 2.34
C ALA A 133 -3.40 11.65 1.44
N PHE A 134 -2.91 10.91 0.45
CA PHE A 134 -3.70 10.34 -0.64
C PHE A 134 -3.61 8.81 -0.74
N HIS A 135 -3.14 8.14 0.33
CA HIS A 135 -2.93 6.68 0.37
C HIS A 135 -4.21 5.85 0.20
N SER A 136 -5.37 6.49 0.32
CA SER A 136 -6.71 5.93 0.15
C SER A 136 -7.39 6.34 -1.17
N LEU A 137 -6.65 6.91 -2.14
CA LEU A 137 -7.20 7.15 -3.47
C LEU A 137 -7.37 5.81 -4.22
N VAL A 138 -8.55 5.63 -4.81
CA VAL A 138 -8.87 4.52 -5.70
C VAL A 138 -8.40 4.88 -7.12
N PRO A 139 -7.51 4.10 -7.77
CA PRO A 139 -6.95 4.44 -9.08
C PRO A 139 -7.97 4.69 -10.20
N ASP A 140 -9.14 4.06 -10.14
CA ASP A 140 -10.19 4.18 -11.16
C ASP A 140 -11.18 5.33 -10.90
N SER A 141 -11.12 5.97 -9.74
CA SER A 141 -11.90 7.18 -9.42
C SER A 141 -11.22 8.05 -8.35
N PRO A 142 -10.02 8.60 -8.64
CA PRO A 142 -9.28 9.40 -7.67
C PRO A 142 -10.03 10.71 -7.38
N ARG A 143 -10.30 10.98 -6.10
CA ARG A 143 -11.03 12.16 -5.62
C ARG A 143 -10.29 12.84 -4.49
N ILE A 144 -9.76 14.03 -4.75
CA ILE A 144 -9.11 14.86 -3.75
C ILE A 144 -10.15 15.82 -3.15
N HIS A 145 -10.47 15.63 -1.87
CA HIS A 145 -11.51 16.40 -1.18
C HIS A 145 -10.93 17.64 -0.49
N TRP A 146 -11.46 18.84 -0.81
CA TRP A 146 -10.93 20.09 -0.24
C TRP A 146 -10.85 20.12 1.30
N PRO A 147 -11.88 19.70 2.08
CA PRO A 147 -11.83 19.76 3.54
C PRO A 147 -10.71 18.93 4.17
N GLN A 148 -10.20 17.92 3.44
CA GLN A 148 -9.03 17.14 3.86
C GLN A 148 -7.78 18.01 3.81
N LEU A 149 -7.53 18.73 2.71
CA LEU A 149 -6.30 19.49 2.45
C LEU A 149 -6.01 20.57 3.50
N VAL A 150 -7.06 21.18 4.06
CA VAL A 150 -6.99 22.22 5.10
C VAL A 150 -6.24 21.77 6.36
N HIS A 151 -6.12 20.46 6.59
CA HIS A 151 -5.44 19.89 7.75
C HIS A 151 -4.11 19.20 7.43
N TRP A 152 -3.56 19.38 6.22
CA TRP A 152 -2.28 18.79 5.80
C TRP A 152 -1.25 19.84 5.35
N SER A 153 0.02 19.48 5.56
CA SER A 153 1.18 20.24 5.11
C SER A 153 2.23 19.30 4.53
N LEU A 154 2.98 19.79 3.54
CA LEU A 154 4.21 19.18 3.04
C LEU A 154 5.41 19.87 3.70
N SER A 155 6.34 19.09 4.24
CA SER A 155 7.60 19.57 4.80
C SER A 155 8.81 18.97 4.10
N HIS A 156 9.86 19.76 3.97
CA HIS A 156 11.21 19.29 3.64
C HIS A 156 11.92 18.90 4.95
N VAL A 157 12.60 17.76 4.95
CA VAL A 157 13.28 17.22 6.15
C VAL A 157 14.57 16.49 5.75
N THR A 158 15.57 16.53 6.62
CA THR A 158 16.82 15.75 6.45
C THR A 158 17.04 14.77 7.60
N LEU A 159 17.65 13.62 7.30
CA LEU A 159 18.08 12.65 8.30
C LEU A 159 19.21 13.21 9.19
N ARG A 160 19.07 13.11 10.51
CA ARG A 160 20.05 13.61 11.48
C ARG A 160 21.28 12.73 11.68
N ARG A 161 21.21 11.49 11.20
CA ARG A 161 22.27 10.46 11.25
C ARG A 161 21.94 9.37 10.23
N ASP A 162 22.88 8.49 9.97
CA ASP A 162 22.64 7.26 9.23
C ASP A 162 21.54 6.42 9.91
N VAL A 163 20.58 5.92 9.14
CA VAL A 163 19.52 5.02 9.60
C VAL A 163 19.53 3.74 8.76
N ARG A 164 19.49 2.59 9.44
CA ARG A 164 19.32 1.29 8.78
C ARG A 164 17.84 0.94 8.70
N LEU A 165 17.38 0.64 7.50
CA LEU A 165 16.01 0.23 7.21
C LEU A 165 16.01 -1.23 6.72
N VAL A 166 14.94 -1.97 7.00
CA VAL A 166 14.65 -3.21 6.28
C VAL A 166 14.30 -2.83 4.84
N ASP A 167 14.90 -3.50 3.87
CA ASP A 167 14.63 -3.25 2.46
C ASP A 167 13.50 -4.17 1.97
N LEU A 168 12.39 -3.57 1.55
CA LEU A 168 11.19 -4.21 0.99
C LEU A 168 10.94 -3.76 -0.45
N ARG A 169 11.96 -3.22 -1.14
CA ARG A 169 11.91 -2.97 -2.59
C ARG A 169 11.89 -4.29 -3.35
N ASP A 170 11.41 -4.27 -4.59
CA ASP A 170 11.05 -5.45 -5.39
C ASP A 170 12.12 -6.57 -5.37
N PRO A 171 13.43 -6.32 -5.58
CA PRO A 171 14.44 -7.39 -5.57
C PRO A 171 14.55 -8.12 -4.22
N ALA A 172 14.27 -7.43 -3.11
CA ALA A 172 14.27 -8.01 -1.77
C ALA A 172 13.03 -8.90 -1.52
N LEU A 173 11.87 -8.52 -2.07
CA LEU A 173 10.65 -9.33 -2.01
C LEU A 173 10.76 -10.56 -2.92
N THR A 174 11.24 -10.39 -4.15
CA THR A 174 11.52 -11.51 -5.08
C THR A 174 12.51 -12.51 -4.46
N ALA A 175 13.53 -12.06 -3.74
CA ALA A 175 14.47 -12.95 -3.05
C ALA A 175 13.80 -13.80 -1.94
N LEU A 176 12.70 -13.34 -1.35
CA LEU A 176 11.88 -14.12 -0.41
C LEU A 176 10.90 -15.07 -1.11
N GLY A 177 10.61 -14.88 -2.39
CA GLY A 177 9.50 -15.52 -3.09
C GLY A 177 8.16 -14.83 -2.83
N LEU A 178 8.18 -13.51 -2.62
CA LEU A 178 6.99 -12.68 -2.42
C LEU A 178 6.77 -11.74 -3.60
N ASP A 179 5.52 -11.68 -4.08
CA ASP A 179 5.09 -10.68 -5.05
C ASP A 179 4.76 -9.36 -4.33
N ARG A 180 4.95 -8.23 -5.04
CA ARG A 180 4.81 -6.89 -4.43
C ARG A 180 3.39 -6.58 -3.99
N ASP A 181 2.37 -7.09 -4.67
CA ASP A 181 0.95 -6.92 -4.32
C ASP A 181 0.58 -7.57 -2.98
N GLN A 182 1.36 -8.56 -2.54
CA GLN A 182 1.22 -9.20 -1.24
C GLN A 182 1.67 -8.32 -0.07
N LEU A 183 2.40 -7.22 -0.31
CA LEU A 183 2.93 -6.41 0.79
C LEU A 183 2.97 -4.91 0.46
N VAL A 184 3.93 -4.46 -0.35
CA VAL A 184 4.20 -3.02 -0.57
C VAL A 184 3.25 -2.37 -1.58
N ALA A 185 2.63 -3.19 -2.44
CA ALA A 185 1.59 -2.82 -3.38
C ALA A 185 0.23 -3.46 -3.06
N SER A 186 0.01 -3.84 -1.80
CA SER A 186 -1.29 -4.28 -1.31
C SER A 186 -2.34 -3.17 -1.41
N ASP A 187 -3.61 -3.57 -1.35
CA ASP A 187 -4.72 -2.63 -1.30
C ASP A 187 -4.91 -1.98 0.07
N PRO A 188 -5.40 -0.72 0.17
CA PRO A 188 -5.84 -0.15 1.45
C PRO A 188 -6.81 -1.02 2.24
N ALA A 189 -7.65 -1.82 1.58
CA ALA A 189 -8.49 -2.82 2.24
C ALA A 189 -7.68 -3.90 2.99
N HIS A 190 -6.46 -4.22 2.52
CA HIS A 190 -5.56 -5.23 3.09
C HIS A 190 -4.53 -4.66 4.08
N TYR A 191 -4.41 -3.32 4.24
CA TYR A 191 -3.44 -2.71 5.16
C TYR A 191 -3.48 -3.23 6.61
N PRO A 192 -4.61 -3.68 7.19
CA PRO A 192 -4.61 -4.36 8.48
C PRO A 192 -3.71 -5.60 8.53
N CYS A 193 -3.60 -6.36 7.42
CA CYS A 193 -2.74 -7.55 7.32
C CYS A 193 -1.25 -7.20 7.13
N THR A 194 -0.93 -6.00 6.64
CA THR A 194 0.46 -5.53 6.52
C THR A 194 1.00 -4.90 7.82
N ARG A 195 0.17 -4.75 8.86
CA ARG A 195 0.63 -4.29 10.19
C ARG A 195 1.39 -5.35 10.99
N PRO A 196 0.97 -6.62 11.08
CA PRO A 196 1.79 -7.70 11.66
C PRO A 196 3.22 -7.74 11.11
N TRP A 197 3.41 -7.49 9.82
CA TRP A 197 4.72 -7.33 9.19
C TRP A 197 5.54 -6.21 9.82
N ALA A 198 4.96 -5.01 10.02
CA ALA A 198 5.61 -3.94 10.75
C ALA A 198 5.95 -4.36 12.20
N GLU A 199 5.04 -5.02 12.91
CA GLU A 199 5.25 -5.46 14.29
C GLU A 199 6.40 -6.49 14.44
N ARG A 200 6.61 -7.39 13.47
CA ARG A 200 7.74 -8.35 13.46
C ARG A 200 9.07 -7.78 12.96
N LEU A 201 9.07 -6.55 12.44
CA LEU A 201 10.24 -5.85 11.88
C LEU A 201 10.71 -4.64 12.71
N VAL A 202 9.88 -4.06 13.58
CA VAL A 202 10.26 -2.99 14.52
C VAL A 202 11.40 -3.47 15.44
N GLY A 203 12.52 -2.75 15.45
CA GLY A 203 13.68 -3.06 16.30
C GLY A 203 14.43 -4.36 15.94
N ARG A 204 14.02 -5.06 14.87
CA ARG A 204 14.67 -6.28 14.40
C ARG A 204 16.15 -6.03 14.09
N HIS A 205 16.98 -7.04 14.28
CA HIS A 205 18.40 -6.95 13.91
C HIS A 205 18.64 -7.71 12.61
N ILE A 206 19.05 -6.99 11.57
CA ILE A 206 19.43 -7.54 10.26
C ILE A 206 20.93 -7.35 10.09
N GLY A 207 21.66 -8.41 9.70
CA GLY A 207 23.13 -8.38 9.67
C GLY A 207 23.77 -8.04 11.02
N GLY A 208 23.13 -8.39 12.13
CA GLY A 208 23.59 -8.07 13.48
C GLY A 208 23.48 -6.58 13.88
N LYS A 209 22.74 -5.75 13.13
CA LYS A 209 22.52 -4.33 13.43
C LYS A 209 21.01 -4.01 13.50
N PRO A 210 20.56 -3.16 14.45
CA PRO A 210 19.15 -2.81 14.58
C PRO A 210 18.63 -2.03 13.36
N THR A 211 17.40 -2.32 12.94
CA THR A 211 16.65 -1.55 11.95
C THR A 211 15.67 -0.59 12.62
N VAL A 212 15.53 0.63 12.09
CA VAL A 212 14.68 1.70 12.63
C VAL A 212 13.55 2.10 11.67
N GLY A 213 13.20 1.22 10.74
CA GLY A 213 12.17 1.47 9.73
C GLY A 213 12.21 0.48 8.56
N LEU A 214 11.36 0.73 7.56
CA LEU A 214 11.25 -0.01 6.30
C LEU A 214 11.47 0.95 5.11
N LEU A 215 11.92 0.44 3.97
CA LEU A 215 11.99 1.16 2.67
C LEU A 215 11.30 0.34 1.57
N TRP A 216 10.48 0.96 0.73
CA TRP A 216 9.83 0.33 -0.43
C TRP A 216 9.57 1.36 -1.56
N HIS A 217 9.14 0.91 -2.74
CA HIS A 217 8.66 1.78 -3.82
C HIS A 217 7.13 1.97 -3.71
N SER A 218 6.64 3.21 -3.80
CA SER A 218 5.20 3.49 -3.67
C SER A 218 4.38 2.97 -4.85
N ARG A 219 3.45 2.03 -4.56
CA ARG A 219 2.39 1.59 -5.48
C ARG A 219 1.67 2.74 -6.16
N GLN A 220 1.30 3.77 -5.38
CA GLN A 220 0.51 4.89 -5.90
C GLN A 220 1.35 5.76 -6.85
N ALA A 221 2.66 5.91 -6.60
CA ALA A 221 3.55 6.59 -7.56
C ALA A 221 3.59 5.82 -8.89
N GLU A 222 3.81 4.51 -8.84
CA GLU A 222 4.00 3.68 -10.02
C GLU A 222 2.71 3.47 -10.83
N ILE A 223 1.55 3.26 -10.19
CA ILE A 223 0.25 3.17 -10.89
C ILE A 223 0.00 4.44 -11.72
N HIS A 224 0.32 5.61 -11.18
CA HIS A 224 0.13 6.88 -11.87
C HIS A 224 1.24 7.20 -12.88
N ALA A 225 2.35 6.45 -12.89
CA ALA A 225 3.29 6.40 -14.02
C ALA A 225 2.76 5.49 -15.14
N GLU A 226 2.27 4.30 -14.80
CA GLU A 226 1.72 3.30 -15.74
C GLU A 226 0.44 3.80 -16.45
N GLN A 227 -0.43 4.53 -15.75
CA GLN A 227 -1.65 5.14 -16.31
C GLN A 227 -1.38 6.25 -17.34
N GLY A 228 -0.11 6.61 -17.61
CA GLY A 228 0.31 7.23 -18.88
C GLY A 228 -0.11 8.68 -19.13
N VAL A 229 -0.68 9.38 -18.13
CA VAL A 229 -1.29 10.71 -18.31
C VAL A 229 -0.30 11.75 -18.88
N ARG A 230 1.00 11.67 -18.53
CA ARG A 230 2.10 12.37 -19.24
C ARG A 230 3.40 11.55 -19.17
N PRO A 231 3.98 11.09 -20.31
CA PRO A 231 5.25 10.34 -20.31
C PRO A 231 6.41 11.05 -19.57
N LEU A 232 6.52 12.37 -19.71
CA LEU A 232 7.53 13.21 -19.05
C LEU A 232 7.44 13.27 -17.51
N LEU A 233 6.42 12.66 -16.89
CA LEU A 233 6.26 12.58 -15.43
C LEU A 233 6.31 11.14 -14.90
N ALA A 234 6.26 10.11 -15.76
CA ALA A 234 6.42 8.72 -15.35
C ALA A 234 7.79 8.49 -14.70
N ASP A 235 8.86 9.02 -15.30
CA ASP A 235 10.24 8.97 -14.80
C ASP A 235 10.42 9.62 -13.40
N VAL A 236 9.50 10.50 -13.00
CA VAL A 236 9.51 11.18 -11.68
C VAL A 236 8.89 10.30 -10.58
N LEU A 237 8.23 9.21 -10.94
CA LEU A 237 7.44 8.35 -10.05
C LEU A 237 7.81 6.86 -10.11
N VAL A 238 9.00 6.52 -10.62
CA VAL A 238 9.55 5.15 -10.67
C VAL A 238 10.89 5.02 -9.95
N GLY A 239 11.23 3.78 -9.57
CA GLY A 239 12.53 3.44 -8.94
C GLY A 239 12.83 4.28 -7.70
N GLU A 240 14.06 4.82 -7.61
CA GLU A 240 14.47 5.67 -6.48
C GLU A 240 13.57 6.90 -6.27
N GLN A 241 12.86 7.39 -7.30
CA GLN A 241 11.98 8.56 -7.13
C GLN A 241 10.67 8.21 -6.41
N ALA A 242 10.27 6.93 -6.50
CA ALA A 242 9.15 6.33 -5.77
C ALA A 242 9.52 5.82 -4.36
N GLU A 243 10.79 5.92 -3.92
CA GLU A 243 11.21 5.45 -2.60
C GLU A 243 10.48 6.17 -1.47
N VAL A 244 9.79 5.38 -0.65
CA VAL A 244 9.13 5.79 0.59
C VAL A 244 9.60 4.89 1.73
N ALA A 245 9.83 5.50 2.89
CA ALA A 245 10.18 4.82 4.12
C ALA A 245 9.19 5.16 5.23
N VAL A 246 8.95 4.19 6.12
CA VAL A 246 8.41 4.44 7.45
C VAL A 246 9.56 4.35 8.44
N LEU A 247 9.75 5.39 9.23
CA LEU A 247 10.72 5.45 10.31
C LEU A 247 10.00 5.24 11.64
N TRP A 248 10.63 4.47 12.54
CA TRP A 248 10.14 4.15 13.87
C TRP A 248 11.05 4.76 14.94
N PRO A 249 11.00 6.09 15.16
CA PRO A 249 11.76 6.74 16.22
C PRO A 249 11.29 6.25 17.59
N THR A 250 12.23 5.93 18.48
CA THR A 250 11.90 5.79 19.92
C THR A 250 11.58 7.17 20.50
N THR A 251 10.89 7.22 21.64
CA THR A 251 10.42 8.48 22.27
C THR A 251 11.53 9.49 22.64
N ARG A 252 12.81 9.07 22.60
CA ARG A 252 13.99 9.91 22.84
C ARG A 252 14.80 10.24 21.56
N GLN A 253 14.35 9.81 20.38
CA GLN A 253 15.13 9.88 19.14
C GLN A 253 14.46 10.74 18.06
N HIS A 254 14.92 11.98 17.91
CA HIS A 254 14.64 12.78 16.72
C HIS A 254 15.52 12.30 15.56
N LEU A 255 14.93 11.54 14.63
CA LEU A 255 15.61 11.06 13.42
C LEU A 255 15.72 12.15 12.32
N LEU A 256 14.88 13.19 12.39
CA LEU A 256 14.73 14.21 11.36
C LEU A 256 15.04 15.62 11.88
N THR A 257 15.55 16.46 10.98
CA THR A 257 15.58 17.92 11.08
C THR A 257 14.53 18.49 10.11
N ALA A 258 13.89 19.60 10.48
CA ALA A 258 12.96 20.33 9.62
C ALA A 258 13.72 21.37 8.79
N GLU A 259 13.36 21.51 7.50
CA GLU A 259 13.98 22.46 6.59
C GLU A 259 12.93 23.49 6.13
N GLY A 260 13.16 24.75 6.48
CA GLY A 260 12.22 25.84 6.23
C GLY A 260 10.90 25.72 7.01
N THR A 261 9.84 26.31 6.48
CA THR A 261 8.47 26.24 7.01
C THR A 261 7.64 25.16 6.29
N PRO A 262 6.73 24.45 6.99
CA PRO A 262 5.78 23.55 6.34
C PRO A 262 4.90 24.30 5.34
N THR A 263 4.74 23.76 4.13
CA THR A 263 3.86 24.31 3.10
C THR A 263 2.44 23.74 3.28
N PRO A 264 1.40 24.55 3.56
CA PRO A 264 0.02 24.05 3.65
C PRO A 264 -0.49 23.55 2.30
N LEU A 265 -1.28 22.47 2.28
CA LEU A 265 -1.81 21.90 1.03
C LEU A 265 -3.08 22.59 0.53
N SER A 266 -3.67 23.47 1.33
CA SER A 266 -4.87 24.26 0.99
C SER A 266 -4.56 25.66 0.42
N THR A 267 -3.29 26.10 0.38
CA THR A 267 -2.93 27.45 -0.09
C THR A 267 -1.57 27.49 -0.81
N GLY A 268 -1.36 28.55 -1.60
CA GLY A 268 -0.06 28.88 -2.20
C GLY A 268 0.57 27.74 -3.02
N ARG A 269 1.87 27.50 -2.81
CA ARG A 269 2.61 26.46 -3.54
C ARG A 269 2.14 25.03 -3.25
N GLY A 270 1.63 24.75 -2.05
CA GLY A 270 1.14 23.41 -1.72
C GLY A 270 -0.19 23.10 -2.40
N LEU A 271 -1.06 24.11 -2.54
CA LEU A 271 -2.24 24.02 -3.38
C LEU A 271 -1.88 23.76 -4.85
N ALA A 272 -0.94 24.52 -5.42
CA ALA A 272 -0.51 24.34 -6.81
C ALA A 272 0.00 22.90 -7.06
N LEU A 273 0.85 22.38 -6.17
CA LEU A 273 1.32 20.99 -6.24
C LEU A 273 0.18 19.95 -6.15
N VAL A 274 -0.87 20.22 -5.36
CA VAL A 274 -2.05 19.33 -5.28
C VAL A 274 -2.93 19.43 -6.53
N GLN A 275 -2.99 20.60 -7.19
CA GLN A 275 -3.67 20.77 -8.47
C GLN A 275 -2.90 20.07 -9.61
N ASP A 276 -1.58 20.23 -9.67
CA ASP A 276 -0.70 19.52 -10.60
C ASP A 276 -0.79 18.00 -10.40
N LEU A 277 -0.85 17.54 -9.14
CA LEU A 277 -1.08 16.14 -8.83
C LEU A 277 -2.48 15.68 -9.29
N ALA A 278 -3.55 16.40 -8.96
CA ALA A 278 -4.91 16.06 -9.41
C ALA A 278 -4.99 15.90 -10.93
N ASN A 279 -4.38 16.84 -11.68
CA ASN A 279 -4.26 16.79 -13.12
C ASN A 279 -3.48 15.55 -13.61
N LEU A 280 -2.39 15.18 -12.93
CA LEU A 280 -1.61 13.96 -13.23
C LEU A 280 -2.40 12.68 -12.94
N LEU A 281 -3.27 12.68 -11.92
CA LEU A 281 -4.09 11.51 -11.56
C LEU A 281 -5.35 11.36 -12.43
N GLY A 282 -5.64 12.31 -13.33
CA GLY A 282 -6.96 12.40 -13.98
C GLY A 282 -8.10 12.69 -13.00
N ALA A 283 -7.79 13.08 -11.76
CA ALA A 283 -8.78 13.45 -10.76
C ALA A 283 -9.42 14.79 -11.14
N PRO A 284 -10.73 14.98 -10.97
CA PRO A 284 -11.32 16.31 -11.07
C PRO A 284 -10.64 17.24 -10.06
N PRO A 285 -10.33 18.51 -10.43
CA PRO A 285 -9.73 19.45 -9.51
C PRO A 285 -10.60 19.58 -8.25
N PRO A 286 -10.00 19.75 -7.05
CA PRO A 286 -10.72 19.63 -5.79
C PRO A 286 -11.86 20.64 -5.72
N LEU A 287 -13.09 20.12 -5.83
CA LEU A 287 -14.28 20.94 -5.98
C LEU A 287 -14.45 21.86 -4.76
N ASN A 288 -14.48 23.16 -5.06
CA ASN A 288 -14.62 24.26 -4.11
C ASN A 288 -13.52 24.30 -3.03
N GLY A 289 -12.38 24.88 -3.40
CA GLY A 289 -11.67 25.75 -2.45
C GLY A 289 -12.54 26.96 -2.04
N PRO A 290 -12.14 27.75 -1.04
CA PRO A 290 -12.86 28.97 -0.72
C PRO A 290 -12.93 29.85 -1.96
N ALA A 291 -14.13 30.35 -2.28
CA ALA A 291 -14.29 31.31 -3.37
C ALA A 291 -13.43 32.55 -3.10
N ASN A 292 -12.80 33.09 -4.15
CA ASN A 292 -12.12 34.38 -4.03
C ASN A 292 -13.17 35.45 -3.70
N HIS A 293 -13.06 36.00 -2.50
CA HIS A 293 -13.79 37.15 -1.97
C HIS A 293 -12.77 38.25 -1.64
#